data_AF-A0A9C9MZ39-F1
#
_entry.id   AF-A0A9C9MZ39-F1
#
_cell.length_a   1.000
_cell.length_b   1.000
_cell.length_c   1.000
_cell.angle_alpha   90.00
_cell.angle_beta   90.00
_cell.angle_gamma   90.00
#
_symmetry.space_group_name_H-M   'P 1'
#
loop_
_entity.id
_entity.type
_entity.pdbx_description
1 polymer ?
#
loop_
_entity_poly.entity_id
_entity_poly.type
_entity_poly.pdbx_seq_one_letter_code
_entity_poly.pdbx_strand_id
1 'polypeptide(L)'
;MTTSKRYIEHLSLTAVPGLSFRHFAGEEDYQIMLDLWLQTRQFNGYEWSATLDDMKQDEHWRKHYDINQQLIFVEMDGKPIGYLAYDWDEEIATTENPGQYVFDTSFTLLEEHCDGEIPRLMLAFVEERQREVAASVIDDKPKWFSVWKKEIAHQSLAFFKAKGYEPQRYFFLMNRPIDKPLGEHPLPEELEIRPIT
;
A
#
# COMPACT_ATOMS: atom_id res chain seq x y z
N MET A 1 13.50 19.84 4.20
CA MET A 1 13.07 20.84 5.19
C MET A 1 12.04 20.15 6.09
N THR A 2 12.20 20.21 7.41
CA THR A 2 11.23 19.63 8.35
C THR A 2 10.04 20.57 8.43
N THR A 3 8.88 20.13 7.94
CA THR A 3 7.60 20.82 8.10
C THR A 3 7.05 20.50 9.49
N SER A 4 6.32 21.45 10.10
CA SER A 4 5.67 21.17 11.38
C SER A 4 4.69 19.99 11.24
N LYS A 5 4.71 19.06 12.21
CA LYS A 5 3.76 17.93 12.24
C LYS A 5 2.33 18.47 12.22
N ARG A 6 1.54 18.03 11.23
CA ARG A 6 0.13 18.39 11.09
C ARG A 6 -0.75 17.19 11.47
N TYR A 7 -1.40 17.29 12.62
CA TYR A 7 -2.31 16.26 13.11
C TYR A 7 -3.69 16.38 12.44
N ILE A 8 -4.36 15.24 12.30
CA ILE A 8 -5.70 15.13 11.76
C ILE A 8 -6.70 15.18 12.92
N GLU A 9 -7.65 16.10 12.82
CA GLU A 9 -8.80 16.15 13.71
C GLU A 9 -9.91 15.25 13.15
N HIS A 10 -10.12 14.10 13.79
CA HIS A 10 -11.20 13.18 13.42
C HIS A 10 -11.82 12.61 14.69
N LEU A 11 -13.11 12.86 14.90
CA LEU A 11 -13.82 12.57 16.16
C LEU A 11 -13.62 11.11 16.61
N SER A 12 -13.65 10.16 15.67
CA SER A 12 -13.50 8.74 15.96
C SER A 12 -12.15 8.35 16.58
N LEU A 13 -11.10 9.18 16.41
CA LEU A 13 -9.79 8.92 17.03
C LEU A 13 -9.84 9.08 18.55
N THR A 14 -10.77 9.90 19.07
CA THR A 14 -10.94 10.09 20.53
C THR A 14 -11.44 8.83 21.25
N ALA A 15 -11.92 7.82 20.51
CA ALA A 15 -12.34 6.53 21.06
C ALA A 15 -11.16 5.68 21.56
N VAL A 16 -9.93 5.98 21.13
CA VAL A 16 -8.71 5.29 21.56
C VAL A 16 -7.77 6.32 22.20
N PRO A 17 -7.67 6.37 23.54
CA PRO A 17 -6.77 7.29 24.22
C PRO A 17 -5.32 7.14 23.73
N GLY A 18 -4.65 8.26 23.46
CA GLY A 18 -3.28 8.27 22.96
C GLY A 18 -3.13 8.09 21.45
N LEU A 19 -4.18 7.67 20.73
CA LEU A 19 -4.16 7.52 19.29
C LEU A 19 -4.24 8.89 18.59
N SER A 20 -3.33 9.13 17.65
CA SER A 20 -3.40 10.29 16.77
C SER A 20 -2.95 9.94 15.37
N PHE A 21 -3.56 10.60 14.39
CA PHE A 21 -3.15 10.52 12.99
C PHE A 21 -2.46 11.83 12.61
N ARG A 22 -1.39 11.75 11.82
CA ARG A 22 -0.71 12.94 11.30
C ARG A 22 -0.23 12.73 9.88
N HIS A 23 -0.11 13.84 9.15
CA HIS A 23 0.52 13.82 7.84
C HIS A 23 2.05 13.65 7.94
N PHE A 24 2.63 13.24 6.82
CA PHE A 24 4.06 13.32 6.57
C PHE A 24 4.59 14.75 6.83
N ALA A 25 5.74 14.84 7.48
CA ALA A 25 6.33 16.08 7.99
C ALA A 25 7.72 16.39 7.38
N GLY A 26 8.25 15.51 6.51
CA GLY A 26 9.49 15.76 5.78
C GLY A 26 10.54 14.67 5.97
N GLU A 27 11.80 15.04 5.73
CA GLU A 27 12.92 14.10 5.55
C GLU A 27 13.07 13.03 6.65
N GLU A 28 12.85 13.40 7.91
CA GLU A 28 12.98 12.48 9.06
C GLU A 28 11.94 11.35 9.04
N ASP A 29 10.77 11.59 8.44
CA ASP A 29 9.69 10.60 8.38
C ASP A 29 10.02 9.44 7.43
N TYR A 30 10.89 9.63 6.44
CA TYR A 30 11.34 8.52 5.59
C TYR A 30 12.07 7.44 6.39
N GLN A 31 12.87 7.84 7.40
CA GLN A 31 13.53 6.88 8.26
C GLN A 31 12.52 6.13 9.13
N ILE A 32 11.49 6.82 9.64
CA ILE A 32 10.41 6.21 10.41
C ILE A 32 9.64 5.20 9.56
N MET A 33 9.33 5.52 8.30
CA MET A 33 8.70 4.60 7.37
C MET A 33 9.54 3.34 7.16
N LEU A 34 10.85 3.51 6.91
CA LEU A 34 11.77 2.40 6.73
C LEU A 34 11.82 1.51 7.97
N ASP A 35 11.93 2.11 9.16
CA ASP A 35 12.02 1.37 10.43
C ASP A 35 10.74 0.57 10.70
N LEU A 36 9.56 1.13 10.45
CA LEU A 36 8.28 0.43 10.55
C LEU A 36 8.15 -0.68 9.50
N TRP A 37 8.57 -0.43 8.27
CA TRP A 37 8.55 -1.42 7.21
C TRP A 37 9.45 -2.62 7.53
N LEU A 38 10.68 -2.36 8.00
CA LEU A 38 11.63 -3.41 8.39
C LEU A 38 11.11 -4.25 9.56
N GLN A 39 10.50 -3.62 10.57
CA GLN A 39 9.92 -4.31 11.73
C GLN A 39 8.73 -5.20 11.35
N THR A 40 7.90 -4.75 10.42
CA THR A 40 6.69 -5.48 9.99
C THR A 40 6.94 -6.45 8.84
N ARG A 41 8.15 -6.44 8.26
CA ARG A 41 8.50 -7.13 7.02
C ARG A 41 8.16 -8.62 7.06
N GLN A 42 8.65 -9.33 8.07
CA GLN A 42 8.51 -10.80 8.18
C GLN A 42 7.06 -11.19 8.38
N PHE A 43 6.37 -10.48 9.28
CA PHE A 43 4.94 -10.66 9.55
C PHE A 43 4.07 -10.42 8.30
N ASN A 44 4.44 -9.46 7.45
CA ASN A 44 3.78 -9.20 6.17
C ASN A 44 4.28 -10.11 5.01
N GLY A 45 5.23 -11.01 5.26
CA GLY A 45 5.69 -12.00 4.29
C GLY A 45 6.73 -11.52 3.28
N TYR A 46 7.37 -10.38 3.49
CA TYR A 46 8.36 -9.86 2.57
C TYR A 46 9.74 -10.48 2.85
N GLU A 47 10.35 -11.07 1.82
CA GLU A 47 11.68 -11.69 1.91
C GLU A 47 12.80 -10.73 1.51
N TRP A 48 12.49 -9.73 0.68
CA TRP A 48 13.40 -8.67 0.27
C TRP A 48 13.46 -7.57 1.32
N SER A 49 14.48 -6.72 1.29
CA SER A 49 14.56 -5.54 2.16
C SER A 49 14.34 -4.27 1.36
N ALA A 50 13.78 -3.24 2.00
CA ALA A 50 13.78 -1.88 1.49
C ALA A 50 14.98 -1.11 2.03
N THR A 51 15.32 -0.03 1.33
CA THR A 51 16.32 0.97 1.68
C THR A 51 15.65 2.33 1.91
N LEU A 52 16.40 3.30 2.44
CA LEU A 52 15.90 4.66 2.61
C LEU A 52 15.61 5.32 1.25
N ASP A 53 16.40 5.01 0.23
CA ASP A 53 16.20 5.53 -1.12
C ASP A 53 14.90 4.97 -1.73
N ASP A 54 14.55 3.71 -1.44
CA ASP A 54 13.25 3.15 -1.86
C ASP A 54 12.08 3.94 -1.24
N MET A 55 12.17 4.32 0.04
CA MET A 55 11.12 5.12 0.70
C MET A 55 10.98 6.51 0.06
N LYS A 56 12.10 7.13 -0.32
CA LYS A 56 12.12 8.46 -0.99
C LYS A 56 11.59 8.42 -2.41
N GLN A 57 11.70 7.27 -3.07
CA GLN A 57 11.21 7.08 -4.43
C GLN A 57 9.73 6.67 -4.49
N ASP A 58 9.10 6.32 -3.37
CA ASP A 58 7.73 5.79 -3.33
C ASP A 58 6.70 6.70 -4.04
N GLU A 59 6.87 8.03 -3.94
CA GLU A 59 5.99 9.01 -4.58
C GLU A 59 6.17 9.10 -6.11
N HIS A 60 7.36 8.80 -6.64
CA HIS A 60 7.69 9.09 -8.04
C HIS A 60 6.90 8.25 -9.05
N TRP A 61 6.37 7.11 -8.62
CA TRP A 61 5.75 6.11 -9.51
C TRP A 61 4.22 6.18 -9.52
N ARG A 62 3.62 7.03 -8.68
CA ARG A 62 2.17 7.07 -8.46
C ARG A 62 1.58 8.40 -8.92
N LYS A 63 0.76 8.37 -9.97
CA LYS A 63 0.21 9.57 -10.63
C LYS A 63 -0.69 10.42 -9.71
N HIS A 64 -1.48 9.78 -8.84
CA HIS A 64 -2.47 10.45 -7.99
C HIS A 64 -2.11 10.35 -6.51
N TYR A 65 -0.82 10.50 -6.19
CA TYR A 65 -0.30 10.40 -4.84
C TYR A 65 0.62 11.59 -4.53
N ASP A 66 0.30 12.29 -3.45
CA ASP A 66 1.10 13.33 -2.79
C ASP A 66 1.37 12.84 -1.37
N ILE A 67 2.63 12.56 -1.06
CA ILE A 67 3.02 11.98 0.24
C ILE A 67 2.59 12.88 1.42
N ASN A 68 2.51 14.19 1.23
CA ASN A 68 2.13 15.16 2.27
C ASN A 68 0.62 15.14 2.58
N GLN A 69 -0.18 14.51 1.71
CA GLN A 69 -1.62 14.40 1.85
C GLN A 69 -2.06 12.97 2.14
N GLN A 70 -1.54 12.02 1.36
CA GLN A 70 -2.03 10.66 1.33
C GLN A 70 -1.26 9.69 2.22
N LEU A 71 -0.05 10.04 2.68
CA LEU A 71 0.62 9.27 3.72
C LEU A 71 0.29 9.82 5.10
N ILE A 72 -0.36 8.97 5.89
CA ILE A 72 -0.82 9.27 7.23
C ILE A 72 -0.13 8.34 8.22
N PHE A 73 0.69 8.92 9.10
CA PHE A 73 1.22 8.20 10.25
C PHE A 73 0.14 7.96 11.29
N VAL A 74 0.21 6.78 11.88
CA VAL A 74 -0.57 6.37 13.04
C VAL A 74 0.37 6.40 14.23
N GLU A 75 0.10 7.27 15.20
CA GLU A 75 0.88 7.41 16.42
C GLU A 75 0.07 6.95 17.64
N MET A 76 0.75 6.34 18.60
CA MET A 76 0.25 6.06 19.95
C MET A 76 1.15 6.81 20.95
N ASP A 77 0.55 7.67 21.77
CA ASP A 77 1.27 8.53 22.73
C ASP A 77 2.42 9.32 22.07
N GLY A 78 2.19 9.80 20.84
CA GLY A 78 3.15 10.56 20.04
C GLY A 78 4.28 9.74 19.40
N LYS A 79 4.22 8.41 19.49
CA LYS A 79 5.17 7.50 18.85
C LYS A 79 4.54 6.83 17.63
N PRO A 80 5.19 6.86 16.45
CA PRO A 80 4.72 6.13 15.28
C PRO A 80 4.65 4.62 15.54
N ILE A 81 3.47 4.05 15.35
CA ILE A 81 3.21 2.60 15.43
C ILE A 81 2.85 2.01 14.06
N GLY A 82 2.66 2.87 13.06
CA GLY A 82 2.27 2.48 11.72
C GLY A 82 2.06 3.69 10.83
N TYR A 83 1.68 3.41 9.59
CA TYR A 83 1.18 4.39 8.65
C TYR A 83 0.19 3.71 7.68
N LEU A 84 -0.67 4.52 7.09
CA LEU A 84 -1.45 4.17 5.92
C LEU A 84 -1.11 5.12 4.78
N ALA A 85 -1.13 4.59 3.56
CA ALA A 85 -1.04 5.40 2.35
C ALA A 85 -2.13 4.94 1.38
N TYR A 86 -2.68 5.89 0.64
CA TYR A 86 -3.74 5.62 -0.33
C TYR A 86 -3.57 6.43 -1.59
N ASP A 87 -3.95 5.85 -2.71
CA ASP A 87 -3.94 6.48 -4.02
C ASP A 87 -5.10 5.91 -4.85
N TRP A 88 -5.12 6.25 -6.13
CA TRP A 88 -6.08 5.66 -7.05
C TRP A 88 -5.53 5.67 -8.47
N ASP A 89 -5.99 4.71 -9.27
CA ASP A 89 -5.67 4.64 -10.69
C ASP A 89 -6.92 4.31 -11.52
N GLU A 90 -6.84 4.62 -12.80
CA GLU A 90 -7.81 4.22 -13.80
C GLU A 90 -7.27 3.03 -14.59
N GLU A 91 -7.86 1.86 -14.38
CA GLU A 91 -7.60 0.72 -15.23
C GLU A 91 -8.25 0.94 -16.60
N ILE A 92 -7.41 1.03 -17.64
CA ILE A 92 -7.84 1.29 -19.02
C ILE A 92 -8.72 0.15 -19.53
N ALA A 93 -9.79 0.53 -20.22
CA ALA A 93 -10.67 -0.42 -20.87
C ALA A 93 -9.92 -1.29 -21.89
N THR A 94 -10.15 -2.59 -21.84
CA THR A 94 -9.70 -3.57 -22.84
C THR A 94 -10.92 -4.20 -23.52
N THR A 95 -10.69 -5.10 -24.46
CA THR A 95 -11.79 -5.90 -25.04
C THR A 95 -12.52 -6.75 -24.00
N GLU A 96 -11.91 -7.02 -22.86
CA GLU A 96 -12.43 -7.90 -21.80
C GLU A 96 -12.78 -7.14 -20.50
N ASN A 97 -12.36 -5.88 -20.36
CA ASN A 97 -12.59 -5.05 -19.18
C ASN A 97 -13.14 -3.68 -19.63
N PRO A 98 -14.34 -3.25 -19.19
CA PRO A 98 -14.90 -1.94 -19.56
C PRO A 98 -14.13 -0.73 -18.98
N GLY A 99 -13.09 -0.98 -18.18
CA GLY A 99 -12.33 0.03 -17.44
C GLY A 99 -12.98 0.29 -16.08
N GLN A 100 -12.15 0.65 -15.10
CA GLN A 100 -12.59 0.87 -13.72
C GLN A 100 -11.65 1.80 -12.97
N TYR A 101 -12.13 2.41 -11.90
CA TYR A 101 -11.30 3.12 -10.95
C TYR A 101 -11.00 2.24 -9.75
N VAL A 102 -9.73 2.14 -9.40
CA VAL A 102 -9.25 1.40 -8.25
C VAL A 102 -8.66 2.38 -7.26
N PHE A 103 -9.17 2.34 -6.03
CA PHE A 103 -8.74 3.17 -4.91
C PHE A 103 -7.91 2.29 -3.99
N ASP A 104 -6.60 2.30 -4.20
CA ASP A 104 -5.66 1.43 -3.52
C ASP A 104 -5.29 1.98 -2.14
N THR A 105 -5.14 1.07 -1.18
CA THR A 105 -4.72 1.37 0.18
C THR A 105 -3.62 0.40 0.61
N SER A 106 -2.61 0.95 1.27
CA SER A 106 -1.53 0.21 1.91
C SER A 106 -1.51 0.50 3.40
N PHE A 107 -1.41 -0.55 4.22
CA PHE A 107 -1.27 -0.46 5.67
C PHE A 107 0.04 -1.09 6.12
N THR A 108 0.80 -0.33 6.89
CA THR A 108 1.92 -0.81 7.69
C THR A 108 1.60 -0.51 9.15
N LEU A 109 1.54 -1.54 9.99
CA LEU A 109 1.21 -1.42 11.41
C LEU A 109 2.01 -2.48 12.17
N LEU A 110 2.58 -2.09 13.31
CA LEU A 110 3.28 -3.03 14.19
C LEU A 110 2.33 -4.14 14.65
N GLU A 111 2.85 -5.36 14.78
CA GLU A 111 2.06 -6.59 14.99
C GLU A 111 1.16 -6.50 16.23
N GLU A 112 1.66 -5.94 17.32
CA GLU A 112 0.92 -5.76 18.57
C GLU A 112 -0.29 -4.80 18.47
N HIS A 113 -0.40 -4.05 17.38
CA HIS A 113 -1.49 -3.11 17.11
C HIS A 113 -2.42 -3.56 15.97
N CYS A 114 -2.16 -4.72 15.36
CA CYS A 114 -2.95 -5.25 14.24
C CYS A 114 -4.34 -5.79 14.62
N ASP A 115 -4.65 -5.87 15.90
CA ASP A 115 -5.98 -6.24 16.41
C ASP A 115 -6.68 -5.07 17.10
N GLY A 116 -8.02 -5.10 17.10
CA GLY A 116 -8.85 -4.13 17.82
C GLY A 116 -9.26 -2.91 17.00
N GLU A 117 -9.38 -1.76 17.66
CA GLU A 117 -9.99 -0.54 17.09
C GLU A 117 -9.07 0.23 16.14
N ILE A 118 -7.74 0.16 16.33
CA ILE A 118 -6.78 0.92 15.51
C ILE A 118 -6.90 0.59 14.01
N PRO A 119 -6.79 -0.66 13.55
CA PRO A 119 -6.94 -0.99 12.13
C PRO A 119 -8.36 -0.69 11.61
N ARG A 120 -9.39 -0.77 12.46
CA ARG A 120 -10.76 -0.38 12.10
C ARG A 120 -10.86 1.13 11.82
N LEU A 121 -10.25 1.95 12.66
CA LEU A 121 -10.22 3.40 12.48
C LEU A 121 -9.38 3.81 11.28
N MET A 122 -8.24 3.15 11.03
CA MET A 122 -7.44 3.34 9.82
C MET A 122 -8.26 3.08 8.56
N LEU A 123 -8.99 1.96 8.52
CA LEU A 123 -9.85 1.61 7.37
C LEU A 123 -11.02 2.57 7.21
N ALA A 124 -11.72 2.91 8.29
CA ALA A 124 -12.85 3.84 8.22
C ALA A 124 -12.40 5.22 7.72
N PHE A 125 -11.26 5.71 8.19
CA PHE A 125 -10.68 6.98 7.78
C PHE A 125 -10.31 6.97 6.30
N VAL A 126 -9.55 5.98 5.83
CA VAL A 126 -9.07 5.95 4.44
C VAL A 126 -10.21 5.76 3.45
N GLU A 127 -11.20 4.92 3.76
CA GLU A 127 -12.36 4.75 2.89
C GLU A 127 -13.23 6.01 2.83
N GLU A 128 -13.33 6.78 3.93
CA GLU A 128 -13.98 8.09 3.91
C GLU A 128 -13.24 9.03 2.94
N ARG A 129 -11.91 9.15 3.05
CA ARG A 129 -11.12 10.00 2.15
C ARG A 129 -11.22 9.55 0.70
N GLN A 130 -11.15 8.25 0.43
CA GLN A 130 -11.27 7.73 -0.92
C GLN A 130 -12.70 7.90 -1.48
N ARG A 131 -13.76 7.87 -0.66
CA ARG A 131 -15.12 8.25 -1.10
C ARG A 131 -15.20 9.71 -1.53
N GLU A 132 -14.54 10.61 -0.81
CA GLU A 132 -14.46 12.03 -1.18
C GLU A 132 -13.77 12.21 -2.55
N VAL A 133 -12.66 11.52 -2.78
CA VAL A 133 -11.95 11.54 -4.07
C VAL A 133 -12.80 10.92 -5.17
N ALA A 134 -13.40 9.76 -4.92
CA ALA A 134 -14.29 9.07 -5.87
C ALA A 134 -15.48 9.93 -6.31
N ALA A 135 -16.01 10.77 -5.42
CA ALA A 135 -17.10 11.69 -5.74
C ALA A 135 -16.69 12.83 -6.69
N SER A 136 -15.39 13.16 -6.77
CA SER A 136 -14.87 14.15 -7.74
C SER A 136 -14.63 13.58 -9.14
N VAL A 137 -14.66 12.26 -9.30
CA VAL A 137 -14.48 11.58 -10.59
C VAL A 137 -15.82 11.53 -11.33
N ILE A 138 -15.99 12.42 -12.31
CA ILE A 138 -17.20 12.53 -13.15
C ILE A 138 -17.13 11.52 -14.30
N ASP A 139 -17.25 10.23 -13.96
CA ASP A 139 -17.28 9.09 -14.89
C ASP A 139 -18.13 7.96 -14.26
N ASP A 140 -18.88 7.23 -15.08
CA ASP A 140 -19.79 6.16 -14.68
C ASP A 140 -19.12 4.78 -14.53
N LYS A 141 -17.81 4.68 -14.78
CA LYS A 141 -17.04 3.45 -14.55
C LYS A 141 -17.20 2.96 -13.10
N PRO A 142 -17.20 1.63 -12.89
CA PRO A 142 -17.12 1.03 -11.57
C PRO A 142 -15.95 1.59 -10.75
N LYS A 143 -16.16 1.72 -9.44
CA LYS A 143 -15.18 2.25 -8.48
C LYS A 143 -15.03 1.23 -7.36
N TRP A 144 -13.80 0.83 -7.07
CA TRP A 144 -13.50 -0.23 -6.10
C TRP A 144 -12.44 0.23 -5.10
N PHE A 145 -12.64 -0.12 -3.83
CA PHE A 145 -11.53 -0.13 -2.88
C PHE A 145 -10.68 -1.37 -3.12
N SER A 146 -9.36 -1.21 -3.03
CA SER A 146 -8.41 -2.29 -3.23
C SER A 146 -7.31 -2.23 -2.18
N VAL A 147 -6.84 -3.42 -1.82
CA VAL A 147 -5.67 -3.60 -0.96
C VAL A 147 -4.85 -4.76 -1.51
N TRP A 148 -3.53 -4.58 -1.51
CA TRP A 148 -2.62 -5.66 -1.85
C TRP A 148 -2.08 -6.31 -0.58
N LYS A 149 -2.18 -7.63 -0.48
CA LYS A 149 -1.63 -8.43 0.63
C LYS A 149 -1.04 -9.73 0.12
N LYS A 150 0.07 -10.16 0.74
CA LYS A 150 0.60 -11.51 0.56
C LYS A 150 -0.28 -12.53 1.28
N GLU A 151 -0.35 -13.75 0.74
CA GLU A 151 -1.13 -14.84 1.33
C GLU A 151 -0.72 -15.19 2.77
N ILE A 152 0.57 -15.03 3.08
CA ILE A 152 1.13 -15.28 4.42
C ILE A 152 0.74 -14.22 5.46
N ALA A 153 0.24 -13.05 5.06
CA ALA A 153 -0.23 -12.00 5.96
C ALA A 153 -1.65 -12.33 6.51
N HIS A 154 -1.78 -13.49 7.16
CA HIS A 154 -3.06 -14.11 7.51
C HIS A 154 -3.97 -13.21 8.35
N GLN A 155 -3.42 -12.46 9.31
CA GLN A 155 -4.18 -11.54 10.16
C GLN A 155 -4.76 -10.38 9.35
N SER A 156 -3.96 -9.77 8.47
CA SER A 156 -4.44 -8.74 7.54
C SER A 156 -5.55 -9.29 6.63
N LEU A 157 -5.37 -10.48 6.06
CA LEU A 157 -6.38 -11.10 5.20
C LEU A 157 -7.68 -11.39 5.94
N ALA A 158 -7.61 -11.89 7.17
CA ALA A 158 -8.78 -12.13 8.00
C ALA A 158 -9.53 -10.83 8.32
N PHE A 159 -8.78 -9.77 8.66
CA PHE A 159 -9.33 -8.44 8.89
C PHE A 159 -10.10 -7.90 7.67
N PHE A 160 -9.48 -7.88 6.49
CA PHE A 160 -10.12 -7.36 5.28
C PHE A 160 -11.33 -8.20 4.85
N LYS A 161 -11.26 -9.54 4.94
CA LYS A 161 -12.41 -10.42 4.68
C LYS A 161 -13.57 -10.13 5.63
N ALA A 162 -13.31 -9.93 6.92
CA ALA A 162 -14.33 -9.54 7.90
C ALA A 162 -14.95 -8.16 7.62
N LYS A 163 -14.33 -7.34 6.77
CA LYS A 163 -14.81 -6.04 6.30
C LYS A 163 -15.45 -6.07 4.91
N GLY A 164 -15.58 -7.25 4.30
CA GLY A 164 -16.25 -7.43 3.01
C GLY A 164 -15.33 -7.34 1.80
N TYR A 165 -14.01 -7.28 1.98
CA TYR A 165 -13.06 -7.38 0.87
C TYR A 165 -12.92 -8.84 0.45
N GLU A 166 -12.86 -9.07 -0.86
CA GLU A 166 -12.72 -10.40 -1.44
C GLU A 166 -11.49 -10.46 -2.36
N PRO A 167 -10.77 -11.61 -2.43
CA PRO A 167 -9.66 -11.76 -3.37
C PRO A 167 -10.17 -11.66 -4.82
N GLN A 168 -9.66 -10.68 -5.57
CA GLN A 168 -10.00 -10.49 -6.99
C GLN A 168 -8.90 -10.99 -7.93
N ARG A 169 -7.63 -10.83 -7.55
CA ARG A 169 -6.48 -11.14 -8.39
C ARG A 169 -5.36 -11.76 -7.56
N TYR A 170 -4.65 -12.71 -8.18
CA TYR A 170 -3.45 -13.33 -7.63
C TYR A 170 -2.25 -12.92 -8.47
N PHE A 171 -1.13 -12.66 -7.79
CA PHE A 171 0.14 -12.37 -8.43
C PHE A 171 1.16 -13.40 -7.96
N PHE A 172 1.91 -13.96 -8.91
CA PHE A 172 2.93 -14.97 -8.62
C PHE A 172 4.31 -14.38 -8.87
N LEU A 173 5.10 -14.25 -7.81
CA LEU A 173 6.52 -13.95 -7.92
C LEU A 173 7.28 -15.28 -8.07
N MET A 174 7.91 -15.49 -9.22
CA MET A 174 8.71 -16.68 -9.47
C MET A 174 10.19 -16.42 -9.22
N ASN A 175 10.77 -17.16 -8.29
CA ASN A 175 12.19 -17.10 -7.97
C ASN A 175 12.88 -18.40 -8.37
N ARG A 176 14.05 -18.29 -9.02
CA ARG A 176 14.89 -19.43 -9.38
C ARG A 176 16.34 -19.14 -8.97
N PRO A 177 17.02 -20.06 -8.26
CA PRO A 177 18.45 -19.93 -7.97
C PRO A 177 19.29 -19.77 -9.24
N ILE A 178 20.23 -18.84 -9.24
CA ILE A 178 21.07 -18.50 -10.40
C ILE A 178 22.20 -19.53 -10.63
N ASP A 179 22.53 -20.32 -9.62
CA ASP A 179 23.54 -21.37 -9.64
C ASP A 179 23.06 -22.67 -10.31
N LYS A 180 21.74 -22.81 -10.54
CA LYS A 180 21.17 -23.96 -11.25
C LYS A 180 21.38 -23.83 -12.77
N PRO A 181 21.76 -24.90 -13.48
CA PRO A 181 21.93 -24.85 -14.94
C PRO A 181 20.59 -24.61 -15.65
N LEU A 182 20.58 -23.74 -16.66
CA LEU A 182 19.43 -23.56 -17.54
C LEU A 182 19.29 -24.78 -18.45
N GLY A 183 18.05 -25.16 -18.78
CA GLY A 183 17.80 -26.19 -19.79
C GLY A 183 18.17 -25.69 -21.18
N GLU A 184 18.49 -26.62 -22.08
CA GLU A 184 18.61 -26.30 -23.51
C GLU A 184 17.21 -26.09 -24.09
N HIS A 185 16.96 -24.88 -24.58
CA HIS A 185 15.71 -24.49 -25.22
C HIS A 185 16.03 -23.88 -26.59
N PRO A 186 16.23 -24.73 -27.63
CA PRO A 186 16.59 -24.24 -28.95
C PRO A 186 15.47 -23.36 -29.50
N LEU A 187 15.88 -22.31 -30.21
CA LEU A 187 14.96 -21.42 -30.91
C LEU A 187 14.33 -22.16 -32.10
N PRO A 188 13.02 -22.02 -32.37
CA PRO A 188 12.42 -22.47 -33.62
C PRO A 188 13.16 -21.92 -34.84
N GLU A 189 13.24 -22.71 -35.92
CA GLU A 189 14.03 -22.37 -37.13
C GLU A 189 13.61 -21.04 -37.77
N GLU A 190 12.34 -20.65 -37.60
CA GLU A 190 11.76 -19.45 -38.19
C GLU A 190 11.97 -18.17 -37.36
N LEU A 191 12.62 -18.26 -36.20
CA LEU A 191 12.83 -17.13 -35.30
C LEU A 191 14.31 -16.72 -35.22
N GLU A 192 14.55 -15.43 -35.03
CA GLU A 192 15.88 -14.84 -34.80
C GLU A 192 15.81 -13.94 -33.56
N ILE A 193 16.81 -14.01 -32.68
CA ILE A 193 16.94 -13.11 -31.53
C ILE A 193 17.81 -11.92 -31.93
N ARG A 194 17.32 -10.70 -31.68
CA ARG A 194 18.08 -9.46 -31.90
C ARG A 194 18.12 -8.63 -30.61
N PRO A 195 19.28 -8.07 -30.23
CA PRO A 195 19.35 -7.09 -29.16
C PRO A 195 18.56 -5.83 -29.52
N ILE A 196 17.94 -5.21 -28.51
CA ILE A 196 17.42 -3.85 -28.66
C ILE A 196 18.63 -2.89 -28.66
N THR A 197 18.77 -2.10 -29.73
CA THR A 197 19.79 -1.04 -29.88
C THR A 197 19.18 0.33 -29.72
#